data_AF-A0A972M5Z4-F1
#
_entry.id   AF-A0A972M5Z4-F1
#
_cell.length_a   1.000
_cell.length_b   1.000
_cell.length_c   1.000
_cell.angle_alpha   90.00
_cell.angle_beta   90.00
_cell.angle_gamma   90.00
#
_symmetry.space_group_name_H-M   'P 1'
#
loop_
_entity.id
_entity.type
_entity.pdbx_description
1 polymer ?
#
loop_
_entity_poly.entity_id
_entity_poly.type
_entity_poly.pdbx_seq_one_letter_code
_entity_poly.pdbx_strand_id
1 'polypeptide(L)'
;MKELLEKIFESVDKEAKHLHAVDKRLRHLVAEYDRLLSEKEQIEKRLTEIEKEVLEVSRQIKELEHEYNELRHKLRKNKQLLQHADSPREYERLMETRKKLLEKMNEVTEKLQELRKKYDDLKFEEYELSDKLAELEKELSRIRREIEEHLRELKHYAEEVVRRINQFAEKFNLKL
;
A
#
# COMPACT_ATOMS: atom_id res chain seq x y z
N MET A 1 44.76 42.33 17.40
CA MET A 1 44.96 41.19 16.46
C MET A 1 44.54 39.87 17.11
N LYS A 2 44.99 39.56 18.34
CA LYS A 2 44.62 38.33 19.08
C LYS A 2 43.12 38.18 19.39
N GLU A 3 42.47 39.21 19.95
CA GLU A 3 41.01 39.18 20.21
C GLU A 3 40.14 39.04 18.95
N LEU A 4 40.59 39.61 17.82
CA LEU A 4 39.89 39.48 16.54
C LEU A 4 39.97 38.05 16.01
N LEU A 5 41.13 37.39 16.18
CA LEU A 5 41.31 35.98 15.82
C LEU A 5 40.46 35.07 16.72
N GLU A 6 40.44 35.30 18.03
CA GLU A 6 39.59 34.54 18.97
C GLU A 6 38.11 34.61 18.59
N LYS A 7 37.57 35.81 18.33
CA LYS A 7 36.17 35.97 17.90
C LYS A 7 35.85 35.26 16.58
N ILE A 8 36.81 35.22 15.65
CA ILE A 8 36.63 34.50 14.38
C ILE A 8 36.63 32.98 14.61
N PHE A 9 37.54 32.47 15.43
CA PHE A 9 37.58 31.04 15.77
C PHE A 9 36.29 30.59 16.48
N GLU A 10 35.79 31.38 17.44
CA GLU A 10 34.50 31.09 18.11
C GLU A 10 33.32 31.08 17.14
N SER A 11 33.27 32.04 16.20
CA SER A 11 32.22 32.09 15.17
C SER A 11 32.25 30.85 14.28
N VAL A 12 33.43 30.52 13.75
CA VAL A 12 33.64 29.38 12.84
C VAL A 12 33.31 28.06 13.53
N ASP A 13 33.69 27.88 14.80
CA ASP A 13 33.36 26.67 15.57
C ASP A 13 31.85 26.52 15.77
N LYS A 14 31.14 27.62 16.07
CA LYS A 14 29.68 27.62 16.19
C LYS A 14 28.99 27.25 14.87
N GLU A 15 29.47 27.80 13.76
CA GLU A 15 28.98 27.50 12.42
C GLU A 15 29.25 26.04 12.01
N ALA A 16 30.44 25.51 12.32
CA ALA A 16 30.79 24.12 12.07
C ALA A 16 29.88 23.14 12.84
N LYS A 17 29.58 23.44 14.12
CA LYS A 17 28.64 22.64 14.93
C LYS A 17 27.23 22.67 14.36
N HIS A 18 26.78 23.83 13.89
CA HIS A 18 25.47 23.97 13.25
C HIS A 18 25.39 23.16 11.95
N LEU A 19 26.36 23.29 11.06
CA LEU A 19 26.46 22.52 9.82
C LEU A 19 26.47 21.01 10.09
N HIS A 20 27.20 20.57 11.11
CA HIS A 20 27.22 19.17 11.50
C HIS A 20 25.85 18.67 11.98
N ALA A 21 25.11 19.49 12.73
CA ALA A 21 23.75 19.15 13.16
C ALA A 21 22.78 19.04 11.97
N VAL A 22 22.87 19.97 11.00
CA VAL A 22 22.05 19.93 9.78
C VAL A 22 22.40 18.73 8.90
N ASP A 23 23.68 18.41 8.70
CA ASP A 23 24.12 17.20 7.99
C ASP A 23 23.57 15.93 8.64
N LYS A 24 23.67 15.82 9.97
CA LYS A 24 23.13 14.68 10.71
C LYS A 24 21.61 14.56 10.54
N ARG A 25 20.89 15.69 10.58
CA ARG A 25 19.43 15.73 10.39
C ARG A 25 19.05 15.31 8.97
N LEU A 26 19.75 15.81 7.95
CA LEU A 26 19.54 15.43 6.56
C LEU A 26 19.76 13.93 6.32
N ARG A 27 20.84 13.37 6.85
CA ARG A 27 21.08 11.91 6.74
C ARG A 27 19.96 11.09 7.35
N HIS A 28 19.43 11.52 8.50
CA HIS A 28 18.27 10.86 9.11
C HIS A 28 17.03 10.97 8.22
N LEU A 29 16.70 12.17 7.75
CA LEU A 29 15.53 12.39 6.89
C LEU A 29 15.60 11.61 5.59
N VAL A 30 16.77 11.52 4.95
CA VAL A 30 16.98 10.73 3.75
C VAL A 30 16.77 9.23 4.03
N ALA A 31 17.33 8.71 5.13
CA ALA A 31 17.13 7.32 5.51
C ALA A 31 15.65 7.00 5.84
N GLU A 32 14.94 7.93 6.48
CA GLU A 32 13.50 7.83 6.74
C GLU A 32 12.69 7.86 5.45
N TYR A 33 13.03 8.76 4.52
CA TYR A 33 12.41 8.86 3.20
C TYR A 33 12.56 7.56 2.40
N ASP A 34 13.77 7.00 2.33
CA ASP A 34 14.05 5.75 1.62
C ASP A 34 13.27 4.58 2.24
N ARG A 35 13.17 4.53 3.57
CA ARG A 35 12.38 3.51 4.28
C ARG A 35 10.89 3.61 3.91
N LEU A 36 10.31 4.80 4.00
CA LEU A 36 8.89 5.02 3.69
C LEU A 36 8.60 4.75 2.20
N LEU A 37 9.53 5.08 1.31
CA LEU A 37 9.42 4.77 -0.11
C LEU A 37 9.39 3.25 -0.34
N SER A 38 10.27 2.50 0.33
CA SER A 38 10.24 1.04 0.27
C SER A 38 8.95 0.44 0.82
N GLU A 39 8.38 1.03 1.88
CA GLU A 39 7.09 0.59 2.43
C GLU A 39 5.94 0.86 1.46
N LYS A 40 5.93 2.05 0.83
CA LYS A 40 4.99 2.41 -0.24
C LYS A 40 5.02 1.40 -1.39
N GLU A 41 6.20 1.05 -1.88
CA GLU A 41 6.35 0.06 -2.97
C GLU A 41 5.82 -1.34 -2.58
N GLN A 42 5.97 -1.74 -1.32
CA GLN A 42 5.44 -3.02 -0.84
C GLN A 42 3.91 -3.02 -0.81
N ILE A 43 3.30 -1.92 -0.38
CA ILE A 43 1.85 -1.75 -0.37
C ILE A 43 1.28 -1.74 -1.80
N GLU A 44 1.91 -1.02 -2.72
CA GLU A 44 1.50 -1.01 -4.14
C GLU A 44 1.53 -2.41 -4.77
N LYS A 45 2.57 -3.20 -4.45
CA LYS A 45 2.66 -4.60 -4.87
C LYS A 45 1.51 -5.43 -4.29
N ARG A 46 1.23 -5.29 -2.99
CA ARG A 46 0.13 -6.02 -2.33
C ARG A 46 -1.23 -5.64 -2.90
N LEU A 47 -1.48 -4.36 -3.17
CA LEU A 47 -2.71 -3.90 -3.84
C LEU A 47 -2.87 -4.57 -5.21
N THR A 48 -1.80 -4.62 -6.00
CA THR A 48 -1.82 -5.31 -7.31
C THR A 48 -2.11 -6.81 -7.19
N GLU A 49 -1.64 -7.47 -6.12
CA GLU A 49 -1.95 -8.86 -5.83
C GLU A 49 -3.43 -9.04 -5.45
N ILE A 50 -3.95 -8.19 -4.57
CA ILE A 50 -5.36 -8.20 -4.17
C ILE A 50 -6.27 -8.01 -5.38
N GLU A 51 -5.97 -7.08 -6.29
CA GLU A 51 -6.73 -6.89 -7.52
C GLU A 51 -6.84 -8.19 -8.34
N LYS A 52 -5.73 -8.94 -8.47
CA LYS A 52 -5.72 -10.22 -9.17
C LYS A 52 -6.55 -11.27 -8.44
N GLU A 53 -6.42 -11.35 -7.11
CA GLU A 53 -7.20 -12.28 -6.29
C GLU A 53 -8.70 -11.97 -6.35
N VAL A 54 -9.10 -10.70 -6.30
CA VAL A 54 -10.49 -10.25 -6.44
C VAL A 54 -11.06 -10.64 -7.79
N LEU A 55 -10.30 -10.48 -8.88
CA LEU A 55 -10.74 -10.88 -10.22
C LEU A 55 -10.95 -12.38 -10.32
N GLU A 56 -10.05 -13.17 -9.74
CA GLU A 56 -10.15 -14.63 -9.73
C GLU A 56 -11.35 -15.11 -8.92
N VAL A 57 -11.52 -14.61 -7.69
CA VAL A 57 -12.68 -14.92 -6.84
C VAL A 57 -13.99 -14.55 -7.54
N SER A 58 -14.02 -13.39 -8.22
CA SER A 58 -15.20 -12.95 -8.98
C SER A 58 -15.56 -13.90 -10.13
N ARG A 59 -14.56 -14.48 -10.80
CA ARG A 59 -14.79 -15.49 -11.84
C ARG A 59 -15.36 -16.77 -11.25
N GLN A 60 -14.76 -17.28 -10.17
CA GLN A 60 -15.23 -18.48 -9.48
C GLN A 60 -16.67 -18.33 -8.97
N ILE A 61 -17.03 -17.17 -8.43
CA ILE A 61 -18.41 -16.87 -8.03
C ILE A 61 -19.36 -16.97 -9.23
N LYS A 62 -19.01 -16.37 -10.38
CA LYS A 62 -19.86 -16.43 -11.59
C LYS A 62 -20.05 -17.86 -12.11
N GLU A 63 -18.99 -18.66 -12.09
CA GLU A 63 -19.04 -20.06 -12.50
C GLU A 63 -19.97 -20.87 -11.59
N LEU A 64 -19.85 -20.72 -10.27
CA LEU A 64 -20.73 -21.40 -9.32
C LEU A 64 -22.17 -20.88 -9.36
N GLU A 65 -22.39 -19.59 -9.61
CA GLU A 65 -23.75 -19.06 -9.85
C GLU A 65 -24.38 -19.69 -11.09
N HIS A 66 -23.59 -19.93 -12.14
CA HIS A 66 -24.06 -20.65 -13.32
C HIS A 66 -24.41 -22.10 -13.00
N GLU A 67 -23.53 -22.82 -12.30
CA GLU A 67 -23.78 -24.20 -11.86
C GLU A 67 -25.03 -24.30 -10.97
N TYR A 68 -25.19 -23.38 -10.02
CA TYR A 68 -26.37 -23.30 -9.15
C TYR A 68 -27.66 -23.16 -9.97
N ASN A 69 -27.66 -22.28 -10.98
CA ASN A 69 -28.81 -22.09 -11.86
C ASN A 69 -29.12 -23.36 -12.67
N GLU A 70 -28.12 -24.06 -13.18
CA GLU A 70 -28.33 -25.35 -13.84
C GLU A 70 -28.95 -26.39 -12.90
N LEU A 71 -28.44 -26.50 -11.66
CA LEU A 71 -28.97 -27.42 -10.65
C LEU A 71 -30.42 -27.08 -10.32
N ARG A 72 -30.75 -25.79 -10.20
CA ARG A 72 -32.11 -25.31 -10.00
C ARG A 72 -33.04 -25.70 -11.16
N HIS A 73 -32.58 -25.60 -12.40
CA HIS A 73 -33.32 -26.08 -13.57
C HIS A 73 -33.53 -27.60 -13.56
N LYS A 74 -32.47 -28.37 -13.26
CA LYS A 74 -32.53 -29.84 -13.12
C LYS A 74 -33.52 -30.25 -12.02
N LEU A 75 -33.55 -29.56 -10.87
CA LEU A 75 -34.50 -29.79 -9.79
C LEU A 75 -35.95 -29.48 -10.18
N ARG A 76 -36.18 -28.40 -10.95
CA ARG A 76 -37.51 -28.07 -11.48
C ARG A 76 -38.01 -29.16 -12.43
N LYS A 77 -37.16 -29.63 -13.34
CA LYS A 77 -37.49 -30.74 -14.25
C LYS A 77 -37.75 -32.03 -13.49
N ASN A 78 -36.90 -32.38 -12.53
CA ASN A 78 -37.10 -33.56 -11.69
C ASN A 78 -38.42 -33.50 -10.89
N LYS A 79 -38.81 -32.31 -10.39
CA LYS A 79 -40.11 -32.11 -9.75
C LYS A 79 -41.28 -32.42 -10.70
N GLN A 80 -41.18 -32.02 -11.97
CA GLN A 80 -42.20 -32.33 -12.98
C GLN A 80 -42.27 -33.83 -13.26
N LEU A 81 -41.13 -34.51 -13.39
CA LEU A 81 -41.08 -35.96 -13.59
C LEU A 81 -41.71 -36.72 -12.41
N LEU A 82 -41.45 -36.29 -11.17
CA LEU A 82 -42.05 -36.90 -9.98
C LEU A 82 -43.59 -36.80 -9.96
N GLN A 83 -44.17 -35.75 -10.55
CA GLN A 83 -45.62 -35.57 -10.64
C GLN A 83 -46.28 -36.52 -11.66
N HIS A 84 -45.49 -37.06 -12.59
CA HIS A 84 -45.93 -37.92 -13.68
C HIS A 84 -45.27 -39.30 -13.64
N ALA A 85 -44.79 -39.74 -12.47
CA ALA A 85 -44.16 -41.05 -12.34
C ALA A 85 -45.22 -42.16 -12.49
N ASP A 86 -44.97 -43.10 -13.39
CA ASP A 86 -45.95 -44.13 -13.76
C ASP A 86 -45.82 -45.41 -12.91
N SER A 87 -44.81 -45.48 -12.03
CA SER A 87 -44.62 -46.62 -11.13
C SER A 87 -43.89 -46.26 -9.83
N PRO A 88 -44.06 -47.05 -8.75
CA PRO A 88 -43.31 -46.87 -7.50
C PRO A 88 -41.79 -46.90 -7.68
N ARG A 89 -41.28 -47.78 -8.56
CA ARG A 89 -39.83 -47.91 -8.83
C ARG A 89 -39.26 -46.68 -9.53
N GLU A 90 -40.02 -46.09 -10.45
CA GLU A 90 -39.62 -44.84 -11.10
C GLU A 90 -39.60 -43.68 -10.11
N TYR A 91 -40.63 -43.59 -9.27
CA TYR A 91 -40.73 -42.58 -8.22
C TYR A 91 -39.52 -42.64 -7.27
N GLU A 92 -39.14 -43.82 -6.79
CA GLU A 92 -37.94 -44.01 -5.95
C GLU A 92 -36.65 -43.53 -6.63
N ARG A 93 -36.44 -43.87 -7.91
CA ARG A 93 -35.26 -43.41 -8.66
C ARG A 93 -35.23 -41.89 -8.84
N LEU A 94 -36.38 -41.28 -9.11
CA LEU A 94 -36.50 -39.83 -9.25
C LEU A 94 -36.28 -39.11 -7.92
N MET A 95 -36.73 -39.69 -6.80
CA MET A 95 -36.46 -39.18 -5.44
C MET A 95 -34.97 -39.26 -5.09
N GLU A 96 -34.30 -40.35 -5.42
CA GLU A 96 -32.85 -40.47 -5.22
C GLU A 96 -32.08 -39.45 -6.06
N THR A 97 -32.50 -39.24 -7.32
CA THR A 97 -31.93 -38.19 -8.17
C THR A 97 -32.15 -36.81 -7.57
N ARG A 98 -33.34 -36.54 -7.03
CA ARG A 98 -33.66 -35.28 -6.35
C ARG A 98 -32.74 -35.04 -5.17
N LYS A 99 -32.52 -36.06 -4.35
CA LYS A 99 -31.63 -35.99 -3.18
C LYS A 99 -30.21 -35.59 -3.58
N LYS A 100 -29.63 -36.25 -4.57
CA LYS A 100 -28.28 -35.93 -5.08
C LYS A 100 -28.19 -34.51 -5.66
N LEU A 101 -29.24 -34.04 -6.34
CA LEU A 101 -29.28 -32.67 -6.85
C LEU A 101 -29.34 -31.64 -5.72
N LEU A 102 -30.08 -31.92 -4.64
CA LEU A 102 -30.14 -31.05 -3.46
C LEU A 102 -28.81 -31.02 -2.71
N GLU A 103 -28.15 -32.18 -2.54
CA GLU A 103 -26.82 -32.27 -1.92
C GLU A 103 -25.81 -31.39 -2.69
N LYS A 104 -25.72 -31.54 -4.01
CA LYS A 104 -24.87 -30.68 -4.85
C LYS A 104 -25.23 -29.20 -4.76
N MET A 105 -26.53 -28.89 -4.72
CA MET A 105 -26.97 -27.49 -4.62
C MET A 105 -26.53 -26.86 -3.30
N ASN A 106 -26.54 -27.64 -2.20
CA ASN A 106 -26.03 -27.19 -0.91
C ASN A 106 -24.51 -26.98 -0.96
N GLU A 107 -23.74 -27.92 -1.53
CA GLU A 107 -22.29 -27.77 -1.69
C GLU A 107 -21.91 -26.50 -2.48
N VAL A 108 -22.60 -26.23 -3.59
CA VAL A 108 -22.39 -25.01 -4.38
C VAL A 108 -22.75 -23.76 -3.58
N THR A 109 -23.82 -23.82 -2.78
CA THR A 109 -24.25 -22.69 -1.95
C THR A 109 -23.22 -22.37 -0.86
N GLU A 110 -22.67 -23.39 -0.19
CA GLU A 110 -21.63 -23.22 0.82
C GLU A 110 -20.36 -22.59 0.20
N LYS A 111 -19.89 -23.12 -0.93
CA LYS A 111 -18.74 -22.54 -1.65
C LYS A 111 -18.97 -21.09 -2.09
N LEU A 112 -20.18 -20.76 -2.55
CA LEU A 112 -20.55 -19.38 -2.88
C LEU A 112 -20.48 -18.46 -1.67
N GLN A 113 -20.90 -18.92 -0.49
CA GLN A 113 -20.80 -18.14 0.75
C GLN A 113 -19.34 -17.91 1.14
N GLU A 114 -18.50 -18.95 1.08
CA GLU A 114 -17.07 -18.84 1.37
C GLU A 114 -16.37 -17.85 0.43
N LEU A 115 -16.63 -17.93 -0.88
CA LEU A 115 -16.03 -17.03 -1.85
C LEU A 115 -16.52 -15.59 -1.71
N ARG A 116 -17.80 -15.37 -1.38
CA ARG A 116 -18.31 -14.02 -1.10
C ARG A 116 -17.63 -13.41 0.12
N LYS A 117 -17.47 -14.20 1.18
CA LYS A 117 -16.74 -13.75 2.37
C LYS A 117 -15.29 -13.41 2.02
N LYS A 118 -14.60 -14.26 1.27
CA LYS A 118 -13.23 -13.98 0.79
C LYS A 118 -13.17 -12.71 -0.04
N TYR A 119 -14.14 -12.47 -0.92
CA TYR A 119 -14.23 -11.25 -1.72
C TYR A 119 -14.36 -10.01 -0.82
N ASP A 120 -15.24 -10.05 0.18
CA ASP A 120 -15.44 -8.95 1.12
C ASP A 120 -14.19 -8.69 1.97
N ASP A 121 -13.52 -9.74 2.45
CA ASP A 121 -12.26 -9.65 3.19
C ASP A 121 -11.15 -8.99 2.33
N LEU A 122 -11.01 -9.39 1.07
CA LEU A 122 -10.06 -8.79 0.13
C LEU A 122 -10.37 -7.32 -0.15
N LYS A 123 -11.66 -6.97 -0.30
CA LYS A 123 -12.08 -5.58 -0.48
C LYS A 123 -11.78 -4.73 0.74
N PHE A 124 -11.98 -5.28 1.94
CA PHE A 124 -11.62 -4.60 3.18
C PHE A 124 -10.10 -4.36 3.27
N GLU A 125 -9.28 -5.37 2.97
CA GLU A 125 -7.82 -5.23 2.92
C GLU A 125 -7.37 -4.17 1.90
N GLU A 126 -7.99 -4.12 0.71
CA GLU A 126 -7.74 -3.09 -0.31
C GLU A 126 -7.99 -1.67 0.22
N TYR A 127 -9.09 -1.46 0.96
CA TYR A 127 -9.41 -0.18 1.57
C TYR A 127 -8.36 0.23 2.62
N GLU A 128 -8.02 -0.67 3.55
CA GLU A 128 -7.02 -0.37 4.59
C GLU A 128 -5.65 -0.03 4.01
N LEU A 129 -5.22 -0.76 2.99
CA LEU A 129 -3.95 -0.51 2.30
C LEU A 129 -3.97 0.80 1.51
N SER A 130 -5.10 1.15 0.90
CA SER A 130 -5.26 2.43 0.19
C SER A 130 -5.18 3.62 1.15
N ASP A 131 -5.80 3.53 2.32
CA ASP A 131 -5.70 4.56 3.36
C ASP A 131 -4.27 4.70 3.86
N LYS A 132 -3.60 3.57 4.12
CA LYS A 132 -2.20 3.56 4.53
C LYS A 132 -1.28 4.16 3.46
N LEU A 133 -1.52 3.88 2.19
CA LEU A 133 -0.77 4.45 1.07
C LEU A 133 -0.91 5.97 1.04
N ALA A 134 -2.13 6.49 1.23
CA ALA A 134 -2.38 7.93 1.26
C ALA A 134 -1.66 8.62 2.43
N GLU A 135 -1.59 8.00 3.61
CA GLU A 135 -0.82 8.55 4.73
C GLU A 135 0.69 8.53 4.46
N LEU A 136 1.23 7.44 3.90
CA LEU A 136 2.64 7.39 3.50
C LEU A 136 3.00 8.47 2.47
N GLU A 137 2.12 8.75 1.50
CA GLU A 137 2.34 9.82 0.53
C GLU A 137 2.40 11.21 1.17
N LYS A 138 1.57 11.45 2.19
CA LYS A 138 1.61 12.69 2.99
C LYS A 138 2.91 12.79 3.77
N GLU A 139 3.35 11.70 4.41
CA GLU A 139 4.60 11.66 5.18
C GLU A 139 5.83 11.87 4.28
N LEU A 140 5.90 11.18 3.15
CA LEU A 140 6.95 11.38 2.14
C LEU A 140 7.00 12.83 1.66
N SER A 141 5.84 13.43 1.39
CA SER A 141 5.74 14.84 0.99
C SER A 141 6.16 15.81 2.09
N ARG A 142 5.93 15.47 3.36
CA ARG A 142 6.42 16.25 4.51
C ARG A 142 7.95 16.17 4.61
N ILE A 143 8.51 14.96 4.62
CA ILE A 143 9.96 14.75 4.74
C ILE A 143 10.71 15.38 3.56
N ARG A 144 10.17 15.27 2.33
CA ARG A 144 10.75 15.94 1.16
C ARG A 144 10.86 17.45 1.36
N ARG A 145 9.83 18.09 1.91
CA ARG A 145 9.85 19.53 2.23
C ARG A 145 10.88 19.87 3.30
N GLU A 146 11.00 19.05 4.34
CA GLU A 146 12.02 19.22 5.40
C GLU A 146 13.45 19.09 4.83
N ILE A 147 13.69 18.14 3.93
CA ILE A 147 14.97 17.98 3.22
C ILE A 147 15.25 19.24 2.38
N GLU A 148 14.29 19.71 1.59
CA GLU A 148 14.43 20.91 0.75
C GLU A 148 14.68 22.18 1.58
N GLU A 149 14.09 22.29 2.77
CA GLU A 149 14.36 23.38 3.71
C GLU A 149 15.79 23.34 4.24
N HIS A 150 16.24 22.19 4.75
CA HIS A 150 17.61 22.03 5.23
C HIS A 150 18.67 22.20 4.13
N LEU A 151 18.39 21.77 2.90
CA LEU A 151 19.28 22.02 1.75
C LEU A 151 19.39 23.51 1.42
N ARG A 152 18.29 24.27 1.52
CA ARG A 152 18.31 25.73 1.34
C ARG A 152 19.08 26.42 2.45
N GLU A 153 18.92 25.96 3.69
CA GLU A 153 19.67 26.43 4.85
C GLU A 153 21.18 26.19 4.65
N LEU A 154 21.59 24.98 4.27
CA LEU A 154 23.00 24.67 3.97
C LEU A 154 23.56 25.55 2.85
N LYS A 155 22.80 25.76 1.77
CA LYS A 155 23.21 26.63 0.67
C LYS A 155 23.42 28.07 1.15
N HIS A 156 22.49 28.60 1.93
CA HIS A 156 22.60 29.94 2.50
C HIS A 156 23.83 30.08 3.39
N TYR A 157 24.06 29.12 4.28
CA TYR A 157 25.25 29.09 5.13
C TYR A 157 26.55 29.01 4.34
N ALA A 158 26.61 28.19 3.29
CA ALA A 158 27.78 28.10 2.42
C ALA A 158 28.08 29.45 1.73
N GLU A 159 27.05 30.13 1.23
CA GLU A 159 27.18 31.48 0.64
C GLU A 159 27.67 32.51 1.67
N GLU A 160 27.17 32.48 2.91
CA GLU A 160 27.63 33.37 3.97
C GLU A 160 29.10 33.15 4.33
N VAL A 161 29.53 31.88 4.47
CA VAL A 161 30.92 31.55 4.77
C VAL A 161 31.85 32.06 3.67
N VAL A 162 31.50 31.84 2.40
CA VAL A 162 32.27 32.36 1.25
C VAL A 162 32.36 33.88 1.29
N ARG A 163 31.25 34.59 1.56
CA ARG A 163 31.27 36.06 1.69
C ARG A 163 32.19 36.53 2.81
N ARG A 164 32.16 35.89 3.98
CA ARG A 164 33.01 36.25 5.12
C ARG A 164 34.49 35.99 4.84
N ILE A 165 34.82 34.89 4.17
CA ILE A 165 36.20 34.58 3.74
C ILE A 165 36.72 35.67 2.78
N ASN A 166 35.91 36.06 1.78
CA ASN A 166 36.29 37.11 0.83
C ASN A 166 36.51 38.47 1.52
N GLN A 167 35.60 38.87 2.41
CA GLN A 167 35.74 40.10 3.20
C GLN A 167 37.00 40.10 4.08
N PHE A 168 37.33 38.94 4.67
CA PHE A 168 38.54 38.81 5.46
C PHE A 168 39.79 38.94 4.58
N ALA A 169 39.83 38.27 3.44
CA ALA A 169 40.96 38.37 2.52
C ALA A 169 41.19 39.80 2.00
N GLU A 170 40.13 40.51 1.62
CA GLU A 170 40.18 41.93 1.24
C GLU A 170 40.75 42.80 2.37
N LYS A 171 40.25 42.61 3.60
CA LYS A 171 40.69 43.39 4.76
C LYS A 171 42.18 43.22 5.10
N PHE A 172 42.76 42.07 4.75
CA PHE A 172 44.16 41.74 5.07
C PHE A 172 45.08 41.71 3.84
N ASN A 173 44.62 42.19 2.67
CA ASN A 173 45.37 42.13 1.40
C ASN A 173 45.91 40.71 1.07
N LEU A 174 45.18 39.68 1.49
CA LEU A 174 45.51 38.30 1.16
C LEU A 174 45.00 38.03 -0.26
N LYS A 175 45.88 37.63 -1.18
CA LYS A 175 45.44 37.07 -2.46
C LYS A 175 44.81 35.71 -2.19
N LEU A 176 43.49 35.60 -2.37
CA LEU A 176 42.76 34.33 -2.46
C LEU A 176 42.95 33.69 -3.83
#